data_AF-A0A2A5QPK8-F1
#
_entry.id   AF-A0A2A5QPK8-F1
#
_cell.length_a   1.000
_cell.length_b   1.000
_cell.length_c   1.000
_cell.angle_alpha   90.00
_cell.angle_beta   90.00
_cell.angle_gamma   90.00
#
_symmetry.space_group_name_H-M   'P 1'
#
loop_
_entity.id
_entity.type
_entity.pdbx_description
1 polymer ?
#
loop_
_entity_poly.entity_id
_entity_poly.type
_entity_poly.pdbx_seq_one_letter_code
_entity_poly.pdbx_strand_id
1 'polypeptide(L)'
;MGNRRRKRGAWMNVAADPILEFLDEHEIAVPKGVFDNELGASASSIARALDDLEARGLIERDDNFSSYYRLTDKGRAYLSGELDASELEADSGNEG
;
A
#
# COMPACT_ATOMS: atom_id res chain seq x y z
N MET A 1 -9.72 14.06 19.25
CA MET A 1 -9.03 12.82 18.82
C MET A 1 -7.64 13.21 18.37
N GLY A 2 -6.58 12.72 19.02
CA GLY A 2 -5.22 13.08 18.63
C GLY A 2 -4.90 12.54 17.24
N ASN A 3 -4.49 13.41 16.31
CA ASN A 3 -3.86 12.99 15.05
C ASN A 3 -2.58 12.22 15.39
N ARG A 4 -2.68 10.90 15.54
CA ARG A 4 -1.51 10.05 15.67
C ARG A 4 -0.82 10.09 14.31
N ARG A 5 0.33 10.78 14.23
CA ARG A 5 1.08 10.93 12.97
C ARG A 5 1.42 9.53 12.43
N ARG A 6 1.09 9.27 11.16
CA ARG A 6 1.51 8.04 10.47
C ARG A 6 3.03 7.94 10.51
N LYS A 7 3.53 6.78 10.91
CA LYS A 7 4.95 6.53 11.04
C LYS A 7 5.44 5.83 9.77
N ARG A 8 5.84 6.65 8.79
CA ARG A 8 6.28 6.19 7.47
C ARG A 8 7.61 5.44 7.57
N GLY A 9 7.73 4.34 6.83
CA GLY A 9 9.01 3.69 6.61
C GLY A 9 9.87 4.45 5.59
N ALA A 10 11.20 4.40 5.74
CA ALA A 10 12.14 5.01 4.81
C ALA A 10 12.06 4.43 3.38
N TRP A 11 11.51 3.22 3.26
CA TRP A 11 11.26 2.52 2.00
C TRP A 11 10.03 3.07 1.25
N MET A 12 9.13 3.80 1.92
CA MET A 12 7.90 4.31 1.30
C MET A 12 8.18 5.50 0.38
N ASN A 13 7.92 5.32 -0.92
CA ASN A 13 7.94 6.42 -1.87
C ASN A 13 6.69 7.32 -1.76
N VAL A 14 6.64 8.37 -2.58
CA VAL A 14 5.56 9.38 -2.55
C VAL A 14 4.17 8.84 -2.90
N ALA A 15 4.08 7.75 -3.66
CA ALA A 15 2.81 7.14 -4.07
C ALA A 15 2.21 6.19 -3.02
N ALA A 16 3.01 5.77 -2.02
CA ALA A 16 2.58 4.76 -1.05
C ALA A 16 1.36 5.19 -0.19
N ASP A 17 1.37 6.41 0.35
CA ASP A 17 0.21 6.90 1.13
C ASP A 17 -1.03 7.11 0.25
N PRO A 18 -0.94 7.81 -0.90
CA PRO A 18 -2.08 7.95 -1.82
C PRO A 18 -2.72 6.63 -2.23
N ILE A 19 -1.93 5.57 -2.47
CA ILE A 19 -2.46 4.24 -2.79
C ILE A 19 -3.25 3.67 -1.62
N LEU A 20 -2.69 3.71 -0.41
CA LEU A 20 -3.35 3.18 0.78
C LEU A 20 -4.65 3.95 1.09
N GLU A 21 -4.62 5.28 1.01
CA GLU A 21 -5.79 6.13 1.21
C GLU A 21 -6.87 5.86 0.16
N PHE A 22 -6.48 5.71 -1.11
CA PHE A 22 -7.42 5.39 -2.19
C PHE A 22 -8.11 4.03 -1.97
N LEU A 23 -7.34 3.02 -1.56
CA LEU A 23 -7.88 1.69 -1.27
C LEU A 23 -8.79 1.70 -0.03
N ASP A 24 -8.46 2.47 1.01
CA ASP A 24 -9.28 2.62 2.21
C ASP A 24 -10.62 3.31 1.91
N GLU A 25 -10.62 4.33 1.04
CA GLU A 25 -11.82 5.05 0.63
C GLU A 25 -12.80 4.17 -0.17
N HIS A 26 -12.27 3.29 -1.03
CA HIS A 26 -13.10 2.49 -1.94
C HIS A 26 -13.51 1.13 -1.37
N GLU A 27 -12.78 0.60 -0.38
CA GLU A 27 -13.05 -0.66 0.31
C GLU A 27 -13.26 -1.90 -0.61
N ILE A 28 -12.71 -1.84 -1.83
CA ILE A 28 -12.78 -2.91 -2.84
C ILE A 28 -11.38 -3.19 -3.40
N ALA A 29 -11.25 -4.28 -4.15
CA ALA A 29 -10.04 -4.53 -4.93
C ALA A 29 -10.00 -3.60 -6.15
N VAL A 30 -8.87 -2.93 -6.35
CA VAL A 30 -8.67 -1.90 -7.39
C VAL A 30 -7.59 -2.35 -8.38
N PRO A 31 -7.84 -2.32 -9.69
CA PRO A 31 -6.83 -2.69 -10.69
C PRO A 31 -5.72 -1.64 -10.75
N LYS A 32 -4.48 -2.09 -10.95
CA LYS A 32 -3.29 -1.20 -11.02
C LYS A 32 -3.51 0.05 -11.89
N GLY A 33 -4.15 -0.11 -13.05
CA GLY A 33 -4.32 0.98 -14.03
C GLY A 33 -5.16 2.16 -13.53
N VAL A 34 -5.99 1.96 -12.50
CA VAL A 34 -6.75 3.07 -11.89
C VAL A 34 -5.82 4.03 -11.15
N PHE A 35 -4.81 3.51 -10.45
CA PHE A 35 -3.83 4.37 -9.75
C PHE A 35 -3.06 5.28 -10.69
N ASP A 36 -2.74 4.79 -11.90
CA ASP A 36 -2.02 5.56 -12.91
C ASP A 36 -2.82 6.78 -13.39
N ASN A 37 -4.17 6.72 -13.32
CA ASN A 37 -5.06 7.81 -13.70
C ASN A 37 -5.40 8.74 -12.53
N GLU A 38 -5.69 8.17 -11.35
CA GLU A 38 -6.26 8.93 -10.23
C GLU A 38 -5.20 9.63 -9.36
N LEU A 39 -3.98 9.09 -9.27
CA LEU A 39 -3.01 9.54 -8.26
C LEU A 39 -1.96 10.55 -8.78
N GLY A 40 -1.91 10.82 -10.08
CA GLY A 40 -0.97 11.78 -10.68
C GLY A 40 0.52 11.43 -10.51
N ALA A 41 0.84 10.23 -10.04
CA ALA A 41 2.19 9.71 -9.89
C ALA A 41 2.64 8.95 -11.15
N SER A 42 3.96 8.86 -11.37
CA SER A 42 4.45 8.07 -12.50
C SER A 42 4.15 6.58 -12.31
N ALA A 43 3.85 5.88 -13.41
CA ALA A 43 3.58 4.43 -13.38
C ALA A 43 4.70 3.62 -12.71
N SER A 44 5.96 4.06 -12.84
CA SER A 44 7.12 3.46 -12.17
C SER A 44 7.08 3.65 -10.64
N SER A 45 6.63 4.81 -10.17
CA SER A 45 6.48 5.10 -8.73
C SER A 45 5.35 4.28 -8.13
N ILE A 46 4.24 4.16 -8.87
CA ILE A 46 3.08 3.34 -8.49
C ILE A 46 3.49 1.87 -8.41
N ALA A 47 4.14 1.33 -9.44
CA ALA A 47 4.58 -0.07 -9.45
C ALA A 47 5.49 -0.38 -8.26
N ARG A 48 6.52 0.46 -8.02
CA ARG A 48 7.42 0.29 -6.89
C ARG A 48 6.70 0.39 -5.53
N ALA A 49 5.73 1.30 -5.42
CA ALA A 49 4.95 1.42 -4.19
C ALA A 49 4.10 0.17 -3.94
N LEU A 50 3.42 -0.36 -4.97
CA LEU A 50 2.62 -1.57 -4.85
C LEU A 50 3.48 -2.76 -4.40
N ASP A 51 4.64 -2.98 -5.04
CA ASP A 51 5.56 -4.05 -4.66
C ASP A 51 6.02 -3.91 -3.20
N ASP A 52 6.44 -2.70 -2.80
CA ASP A 52 6.94 -2.43 -1.46
C ASP A 52 5.86 -2.58 -0.37
N LEU A 53 4.62 -2.15 -0.66
CA LEU A 53 3.47 -2.27 0.24
C LEU A 53 3.02 -3.72 0.39
N GLU A 54 2.95 -4.45 -0.72
CA GLU A 54 2.56 -5.87 -0.76
C GLU A 54 3.58 -6.73 -0.03
N ALA A 55 4.87 -6.53 -0.30
CA ALA A 55 5.95 -7.26 0.38
C ALA A 55 5.93 -7.10 1.90
N ARG A 56 5.26 -6.07 2.42
CA ARG A 56 5.13 -5.80 3.87
C ARG A 56 3.72 -6.10 4.41
N GLY A 57 2.84 -6.59 3.53
CA GLY A 57 1.48 -7.01 3.84
C GLY A 57 0.54 -5.84 4.18
N LEU A 58 0.82 -4.62 3.70
CA LEU A 58 -0.10 -3.49 3.86
C LEU A 58 -1.22 -3.50 2.81
N ILE A 59 -0.94 -4.14 1.67
CA ILE A 59 -1.92 -4.46 0.63
C ILE A 59 -1.73 -5.93 0.24
N GLU A 60 -2.74 -6.50 -0.41
CA GLU A 60 -2.70 -7.84 -0.99
C GLU A 60 -3.33 -7.85 -2.38
N ARG A 61 -2.98 -8.84 -3.21
CA ARG A 61 -3.65 -9.06 -4.50
C ARG A 61 -4.98 -9.77 -4.30
N ASP A 62 -5.95 -9.50 -5.18
CA ASP A 62 -7.21 -10.25 -5.19
C ASP A 62 -6.98 -11.70 -5.68
N ASP A 63 -7.60 -12.67 -5.00
CA ASP A 63 -7.49 -14.10 -5.33
C ASP A 63 -7.90 -14.43 -6.77
N ASN A 64 -8.86 -13.68 -7.32
CA ASN A 64 -9.39 -13.92 -8.65
C ASN A 64 -8.67 -13.10 -9.72
N PHE A 65 -8.02 -11.99 -9.33
CA PHE A 65 -7.42 -11.03 -10.25
C PHE A 65 -6.09 -10.50 -9.71
N SER A 66 -4.98 -11.10 -10.15
CA SER A 66 -3.62 -10.74 -9.71
C SER A 66 -3.20 -9.29 -10.01
N SER A 67 -3.90 -8.57 -10.88
CA SER A 67 -3.64 -7.15 -11.16
C SER A 67 -4.42 -6.18 -10.27
N TYR A 68 -5.26 -6.71 -9.37
CA TYR A 68 -6.10 -5.94 -8.46
C TYR A 68 -5.52 -6.02 -7.05
N TYR A 69 -5.55 -4.89 -6.36
CA TYR A 69 -4.99 -4.75 -5.02
C TYR A 69 -6.09 -4.34 -4.05
N ARG A 70 -6.03 -4.85 -2.82
CA ARG A 70 -6.92 -4.50 -1.72
C ARG A 70 -6.11 -4.10 -0.49
N LEU A 71 -6.68 -3.21 0.32
CA LEU A 71 -6.12 -2.85 1.62
C LEU A 71 -6.28 -4.00 2.62
N THR A 72 -5.23 -4.31 3.37
CA THR A 72 -5.28 -5.28 4.48
C THR A 72 -5.63 -4.59 5.80
N ASP A 73 -5.94 -5.38 6.83
CA ASP A 73 -6.08 -4.86 8.20
C ASP A 73 -4.80 -4.17 8.70
N LYS A 74 -3.62 -4.65 8.27
CA LYS A 74 -2.33 -4.02 8.56
C LYS A 74 -2.22 -2.65 7.90
N GLY A 75 -2.68 -2.53 6.65
CA GLY A 75 -2.78 -1.26 5.93
C GLY A 75 -3.66 -0.25 6.67
N ARG A 76 -4.84 -0.68 7.15
CA ARG A 76 -5.74 0.16 7.95
C ARG A 76 -5.11 0.59 9.28
N ALA A 77 -4.44 -0.32 9.98
CA ALA A 77 -3.73 0.00 11.23
C ALA A 77 -2.58 1.01 11.01
N TYR A 78 -1.91 0.96 9.86
CA TYR A 78 -0.94 1.99 9.50
C TYR A 78 -1.62 3.36 9.26
N LEU A 79 -2.73 3.38 8.51
CA LEU A 79 -3.47 4.62 8.22
C LEU A 79 -4.02 5.29 9.48
N SER A 80 -4.43 4.51 10.48
CA SER A 80 -4.89 4.98 11.80
C SER A 80 -3.74 5.41 12.74
N GLY A 81 -2.48 5.15 12.35
CA GLY A 81 -1.29 5.43 13.16
C GLY A 81 -1.12 4.45 14.33
N GLU A 82 -1.75 3.28 14.28
CA GLU A 82 -1.57 2.18 15.23
C GLU A 82 -0.38 1.28 14.89
N LEU A 83 0.08 1.31 13.64
CA LEU A 83 1.22 0.56 13.16
C LEU A 83 2.37 1.47 12.69
N ASP A 84 3.59 1.09 13.04
CA ASP A 84 4.83 1.74 12.59
C ASP A 84 5.39 1.06 11.34
N ALA A 85 5.26 1.71 10.17
CA ALA A 85 5.75 1.14 8.92
C ALA A 85 7.29 1.17 8.82
N SER A 86 7.99 1.92 9.69
CA SER A 86 9.45 1.92 9.73
C SER A 86 10.05 0.65 10.32
N GLU A 87 9.25 -0.11 11.08
CA GLU A 87 9.63 -1.39 11.67
C GLU A 87 9.26 -2.60 10.78
N LEU A 88 8.55 -2.36 9.67
CA LEU A 88 8.15 -3.43 8.74
C LEU A 88 9.31 -3.82 7.83
N GLU A 89 9.74 -5.07 7.97
CA GLU A 89 10.65 -5.71 7.02
C GLU A 89 9.85 -6.25 5.82
N ALA A 90 10.45 -6.17 4.63
CA ALA A 90 9.89 -6.87 3.48
C ALA A 90 9.95 -8.36 3.78
N ASP A 91 8.82 -9.04 3.65
CA ASP A 91 8.79 -10.49 3.59
C ASP A 91 9.65 -10.86 2.39
N SER A 92 10.88 -11.28 2.70
CA SER A 92 11.84 -11.72 1.71
C SER A 92 11.36 -13.08 1.24
N GLY A 93 10.30 -13.09 0.43
CA GLY A 93 9.89 -14.20 -0.40
C GLY A 93 10.97 -14.43 -1.45
N ASN A 94 12.11 -14.94 -1.01
CA ASN A 94 13.24 -15.29 -1.85
C ASN A 94 12.90 -16.55 -2.64
N GLU A 95 12.65 -16.33 -3.93
CA GLU A 95 13.14 -17.12 -5.06
C GLU A 95 12.75 -18.61 -5.14
N GLY A 96 11.88 -18.89 -6.11
CA GLY A 96 11.80 -20.14 -6.85
C GLY A 96 11.48 -19.85 -8.29
#